data_AF-A0A1Q8EPQ4-F1
#
_entry.id   AF-A0A1Q8EPQ4-F1
#
_cell.length_a   1.000
_cell.length_b   1.000
_cell.length_c   1.000
_cell.angle_alpha   90.00
_cell.angle_beta   90.00
_cell.angle_gamma   90.00
#
_symmetry.space_group_name_H-M   'P 1'
#
loop_
_entity.id
_entity.type
_entity.pdbx_description
1 polymer ?
#
loop_
_entity_poly.entity_id
_entity_poly.type
_entity_poly.pdbx_seq_one_letter_code
_entity_poly.pdbx_strand_id
1 'polypeptide(L)'
;MTDRIERLEAQVNALAQGWLRLAAALEVQGLVSPDGIDHALLSVRWPGQPIEAEATKTLTWLCDQLAEARCARRSAAPQAPSGWYGTAVK
;
A
#
# COMPACT_ATOMS: atom_id res chain seq x y z
N MET A 1 -14.95 21.71 -21.86
CA MET A 1 -13.64 22.04 -21.26
C MET A 1 -13.32 21.18 -20.02
N THR A 2 -14.30 20.42 -19.53
CA THR A 2 -14.27 19.48 -18.39
C THR A 2 -13.68 18.12 -18.73
N ASP A 3 -13.89 17.62 -19.95
CA ASP A 3 -13.52 16.25 -20.35
C ASP A 3 -12.01 15.95 -20.23
N ARG A 4 -11.15 16.97 -20.42
CA ARG A 4 -9.71 16.80 -20.30
C ARG A 4 -9.27 16.65 -18.84
N ILE A 5 -9.87 17.42 -17.92
CA ILE A 5 -9.56 17.34 -16.49
C ILE A 5 -10.08 16.02 -15.94
N GLU A 6 -11.33 15.65 -16.25
CA GLU A 6 -11.92 14.38 -15.83
C GLU A 6 -11.10 13.17 -16.34
N ARG A 7 -10.62 13.24 -17.59
CA ARG A 7 -9.76 12.19 -18.15
C ARG A 7 -8.41 12.11 -17.45
N LEU A 8 -7.82 13.25 -17.09
CA LEU A 8 -6.56 13.27 -16.33
C LEU A 8 -6.76 12.73 -14.92
N GLU A 9 -7.83 13.10 -14.23
CA GLU A 9 -8.19 12.55 -12.91
C GLU A 9 -8.38 11.04 -12.97
N ALA A 10 -9.11 10.54 -13.98
CA ALA A 10 -9.30 9.11 -14.19
C ALA A 10 -7.98 8.38 -14.45
N GLN A 11 -7.09 8.96 -15.25
CA GLN A 11 -5.77 8.38 -15.54
C GLN A 11 -4.87 8.36 -14.31
N VAL A 12 -4.83 9.45 -13.53
CA VAL A 12 -4.05 9.54 -12.30
C VAL A 12 -4.58 8.56 -11.26
N ASN A 13 -5.91 8.45 -11.12
CA ASN A 13 -6.51 7.46 -10.23
C ASN A 13 -6.17 6.02 -10.66
N ALA A 14 -6.26 5.70 -11.95
CA ALA A 14 -5.89 4.38 -12.46
C ALA A 14 -4.41 4.05 -12.18
N LEU A 15 -3.52 5.03 -12.33
CA LEU A 15 -2.10 4.88 -12.04
C LEU A 15 -1.85 4.64 -10.54
N ALA A 16 -2.47 5.45 -9.68
CA ALA A 16 -2.40 5.29 -8.22
C ALA A 16 -2.87 3.89 -7.79
N GLN A 17 -4.00 3.44 -8.34
CA GLN A 17 -4.54 2.12 -8.07
C GLN A 17 -3.66 0.98 -8.59
N GLY A 18 -3.02 1.15 -9.76
CA GLY A 18 -2.04 0.20 -10.29
C GLY A 18 -0.80 0.08 -9.39
N TRP A 19 -0.29 1.23 -8.94
CA TRP A 19 0.87 1.30 -8.05
C TRP A 19 0.58 0.67 -6.68
N LEU A 20 -0.57 0.97 -6.06
CA LEU A 20 -0.99 0.37 -4.78
C LEU A 20 -1.05 -1.17 -4.86
N ARG A 21 -1.60 -1.71 -5.94
CA ARG A 21 -1.68 -3.16 -6.17
C ARG A 21 -0.32 -3.79 -6.34
N LEU A 22 0.60 -3.13 -7.05
CA LEU A 22 1.97 -3.59 -7.20
C LEU A 22 2.69 -3.62 -5.86
N ALA A 23 2.63 -2.54 -5.08
CA ALA A 23 3.24 -2.48 -3.75
C ALA A 23 2.70 -3.59 -2.83
N ALA A 24 1.39 -3.78 -2.81
CA ALA A 24 0.77 -4.87 -2.04
C ALA A 24 1.22 -6.27 -2.51
N ALA A 25 1.37 -6.50 -3.82
CA ALA A 25 1.85 -7.77 -4.35
C ALA A 25 3.30 -8.05 -3.95
N LEU A 26 4.16 -7.03 -3.97
CA LEU A 26 5.56 -7.14 -3.55
C LEU A 26 5.69 -7.40 -2.03
N GLU A 27 4.87 -6.73 -1.21
CA GLU A 27 4.80 -6.98 0.24
C GLU A 27 4.37 -8.42 0.55
N VAL A 28 3.32 -8.92 -0.13
CA VAL A 28 2.81 -10.29 0.08
C VAL A 28 3.83 -11.36 -0.32
N GLN A 29 4.63 -11.10 -1.36
CA GLN A 29 5.72 -11.97 -1.78
C GLN A 29 6.96 -11.87 -0.89
N GLY A 30 6.99 -10.95 0.09
CA GLY A 30 8.12 -10.73 0.98
C GLY A 30 9.33 -10.08 0.31
N LEU A 31 9.16 -9.49 -0.88
CA LEU A 31 10.24 -8.86 -1.65
C LEU A 31 10.64 -7.49 -1.09
N VAL A 32 9.74 -6.87 -0.33
CA VAL A 32 9.96 -5.57 0.33
C VAL A 32 9.29 -5.60 1.69
N SER A 33 9.95 -4.98 2.68
CA SER A 33 9.30 -4.71 3.95
C SER A 33 8.30 -3.56 3.79
N PRO A 34 7.16 -3.58 4.53
CA PRO A 34 6.19 -2.49 4.54
C PRO A 34 6.83 -1.12 4.77
N ASP A 35 7.69 -1.04 5.79
CA ASP A 35 8.38 0.21 6.15
C ASP A 35 9.43 0.64 5.11
N GLY A 36 9.96 -0.31 4.34
CA GLY A 36 10.95 -0.05 3.29
C GLY A 36 10.35 0.70 2.10
N ILE A 37 9.10 0.40 1.73
CA ILE A 37 8.39 1.11 0.67
C ILE A 37 8.08 2.54 1.11
N ASP A 38 7.51 2.71 2.30
CA ASP A 38 7.12 4.01 2.84
C ASP A 38 8.35 4.93 2.97
N HIS A 39 9.47 4.40 3.51
CA HIS A 39 10.72 5.14 3.59
C HIS A 39 11.26 5.50 2.20
N ALA A 40 11.33 4.56 1.26
CA ALA A 40 11.85 4.83 -0.08
C ALA A 40 11.07 5.95 -0.79
N LEU A 41 9.74 5.95 -0.71
CA LEU A 41 8.92 6.94 -1.43
C LEU A 41 9.01 8.34 -0.84
N LEU A 42 9.10 8.46 0.49
CA LEU A 42 9.17 9.75 1.17
C LEU A 42 10.60 10.32 1.18
N SER A 43 11.62 9.45 1.13
CA SER A 43 13.03 9.85 1.18
C SER A 43 13.67 10.09 -0.19
N VAL A 44 13.16 9.45 -1.26
CA VAL A 44 13.73 9.61 -2.60
C VAL A 44 13.58 11.07 -3.05
N ARG A 45 14.74 11.70 -3.26
CA ARG A 45 14.87 13.02 -3.88
C ARG A 45 15.29 12.80 -5.33
N TRP A 46 14.42 13.10 -6.28
CA TRP A 46 14.76 13.02 -7.69
C TRP A 46 15.83 14.08 -8.02
N PRO A 47 16.96 13.69 -8.63
CA PRO A 47 17.99 14.67 -9.00
C PRO A 47 17.42 15.66 -10.01
N GLY A 48 17.53 16.95 -9.71
CA GLY A 48 17.19 18.04 -10.62
C GLY A 48 15.78 18.62 -10.50
N GLN A 49 14.87 18.03 -9.71
CA GLN A 49 13.55 18.63 -9.46
C GLN A 49 13.08 18.35 -8.02
N PRO A 50 12.80 19.40 -7.22
CA PRO A 50 12.09 19.21 -5.96
C PRO A 50 10.70 18.67 -6.27
N ILE A 51 10.27 17.62 -5.55
CA ILE A 51 8.87 17.19 -5.59
C ILE A 51 8.01 18.34 -5.07
N GLU A 52 6.98 18.71 -5.82
CA GLU A 52 6.02 19.73 -5.41
C GLU A 52 5.32 19.32 -4.10
N ALA A 53 4.94 20.31 -3.28
CA ALA A 53 4.31 20.04 -1.99
C ALA A 53 3.04 19.19 -2.12
N GLU A 54 2.24 19.41 -3.17
CA GLU A 54 1.01 18.66 -3.45
C GLU A 54 1.29 17.20 -3.85
N ALA A 55 2.37 16.95 -4.60
CA ALA A 55 2.81 15.60 -4.90
C ALA A 55 3.29 14.86 -3.64
N THR A 56 3.98 15.57 -2.73
CA THR A 56 4.39 15.00 -1.42
C THR A 56 3.19 14.62 -0.56
N LYS A 57 2.16 15.47 -0.50
CA LYS A 57 0.90 15.17 0.21
C LYS A 57 0.21 13.95 -0.39
N THR A 58 0.14 13.87 -1.72
CA THR A 58 -0.46 12.75 -2.43
C THR A 58 0.30 11.44 -2.15
N LEU A 59 1.64 11.47 -2.14
CA LEU A 59 2.46 10.32 -1.78
C LEU A 59 2.26 9.88 -0.33
N THR A 60 2.10 10.83 0.60
CA THR A 60 1.80 10.52 2.01
C THR A 60 0.45 9.81 2.13
N TRP A 61 -0.60 10.38 1.52
CA TRP A 61 -1.94 9.77 1.50
C TRP A 61 -1.92 8.36 0.88
N LEU A 62 -1.15 8.16 -0.18
CA LEU A 62 -0.97 6.85 -0.81
C LEU A 62 -0.30 5.81 0.12
N CYS A 63 0.64 6.22 0.96
CA CYS A 63 1.24 5.36 1.98
C CYS A 63 0.21 4.99 3.06
N ASP A 64 -0.64 5.94 3.47
CA ASP A 64 -1.73 5.68 4.42
C ASP A 64 -2.71 4.62 3.87
N GLN A 65 -3.08 4.70 2.59
CA GLN A 65 -3.93 3.70 1.94
C GLN A 65 -3.29 2.29 1.93
N LEU A 66 -1.97 2.18 1.78
CA LEU A 66 -1.27 0.90 1.92
C LEU A 66 -1.32 0.38 3.35
N ALA A 67 -1.09 1.24 4.34
CA ALA A 67 -1.16 0.88 5.74
C ALA A 67 -2.56 0.36 6.12
N GLU A 68 -3.62 1.02 5.66
CA GLU A 68 -5.00 0.56 5.84
C GLU A 68 -5.22 -0.82 5.19
N ALA A 69 -4.76 -1.01 3.96
CA ALA A 69 -4.87 -2.30 3.28
C ALA A 69 -4.14 -3.42 4.03
N ARG A 70 -2.96 -3.14 4.62
CA ARG A 70 -2.23 -4.10 5.48
C ARG A 70 -3.05 -4.43 6.74
N CYS A 71 -3.61 -3.42 7.39
CA CYS A 71 -4.45 -3.61 8.58
C CYS A 71 -5.69 -4.47 8.26
N ALA A 72 -6.38 -4.20 7.16
CA ALA A 72 -7.52 -5.00 6.71
C ALA A 72 -7.13 -6.47 6.47
N ARG A 73 -5.99 -6.73 5.80
CA ARG A 73 -5.49 -8.11 5.58
C ARG A 73 -5.16 -8.83 6.89
N ARG A 74 -4.55 -8.14 7.86
CA ARG A 74 -4.23 -8.72 9.18
C ARG A 74 -5.49 -9.05 9.98
N SER A 75 -6.48 -8.17 9.96
CA SER A 75 -7.77 -8.38 10.64
C SER A 75 -8.61 -9.49 9.99
N ALA A 76 -8.46 -9.70 8.68
CA ALA A 76 -9.13 -10.76 7.93
C ALA A 76 -8.39 -12.11 7.97
N ALA A 77 -7.15 -12.15 8.46
CA ALA A 77 -6.42 -13.41 8.59
C ALA A 77 -7.15 -14.31 9.59
N PRO A 78 -7.45 -15.58 9.23
CA PRO A 78 -8.09 -16.50 10.16
C PRO A 78 -7.23 -16.63 11.41
N GLN A 79 -7.82 -16.39 12.57
CA GLN A 79 -7.19 -16.73 13.84
C GLN A 79 -6.89 -18.24 13.76
N ALA A 80 -5.60 -18.60 13.79
CA ALA A 80 -5.20 -20.00 13.86
C ALA A 80 -5.96 -20.62 15.05
N PRO A 81 -6.62 -21.78 14.89
CA PRO A 81 -7.40 -22.38 15.96
C PRO A 81 -6.49 -22.64 17.16
N SER A 82 -6.63 -21.79 18.17
CA SER A 82 -5.91 -21.91 19.43
C SER A 82 -6.48 -23.09 20.19
N GLY A 83 -5.77 -24.21 20.13
CA GLY A 83 -5.85 -25.28 21.13
C GLY A 83 -6.97 -26.29 20.94
N TRP A 84 -6.64 -27.40 20.27
CA TRP A 84 -7.20 -28.70 20.63
C TRP A 84 -6.06 -29.58 21.16
N TYR A 85 -5.63 -29.30 22.39
CA TYR A 85 -4.82 -30.23 23.16
C TYR A 85 -5.75 -31.08 24.03
N GLY A 86 -5.67 -32.40 23.84
CA GLY A 86 -6.04 -33.37 24.87
C GLY A 86 -7.44 -33.97 24.77
N THR A 87 -7.52 -35.19 24.24
CA THR A 87 -7.74 -36.36 25.12
C THR A 87 -7.28 -37.61 24.39
N ALA A 88 -6.15 -38.14 24.84
CA ALA A 88 -5.90 -39.57 24.71
C ALA A 88 -6.93 -40.30 25.59
N VAL A 89 -7.73 -41.17 24.99
CA VAL A 89 -8.48 -42.19 25.73
C VAL A 89 -8.05 -43.54 25.18
N LYS A 90 -7.68 -44.39 26.13
CA LYS A 90 -7.13 -45.75 26.02
C LYS A 90 -7.92 -46.67 25.11
#